data_AF-A0A9E8ZHM2-F1
#
_entry.id   AF-A0A9E8ZHM2-F1
#
_cell.length_a   1.000
_cell.length_b   1.000
_cell.length_c   1.000
_cell.angle_alpha   90.00
_cell.angle_beta   90.00
_cell.angle_gamma   90.00
#
_symmetry.space_group_name_H-M   'P 1'
#
loop_
_entity.id
_entity.type
_entity.pdbx_description
1 polymer ?
#
loop_
_entity_poly.entity_id
_entity_poly.type
_entity_poly.pdbx_seq_one_letter_code
_entity_poly.pdbx_strand_id
1 'polypeptide(L)'
;MRTDLNTIASHQGFQNTLEQINFAPVVDVLWSKHQWTPLQIKQGINQYKQLLFLLYCYPHEAIVPDRETDQVIHAHISTKDQYMADCEVLFNRALEHEQGFGTRGNIDQLAWLYTFHRTQRRIAQQFHQEPTLWLHPAYCVLRPEPT
;
A
#
# COMPACT_ATOMS: atom_id res chain seq x y z
N MET A 1 -13.61 -12.77 16.32
CA MET A 1 -14.44 -12.70 15.11
C MET A 1 -14.02 -13.88 14.25
N ARG A 2 -14.91 -14.83 13.94
CA ARG A 2 -14.57 -15.98 13.08
C ARG A 2 -14.51 -15.49 11.63
N THR A 3 -13.32 -15.42 11.07
CA THR A 3 -13.13 -15.26 9.61
C THR A 3 -13.79 -16.48 8.95
N ASP A 4 -14.77 -16.25 8.07
CA ASP A 4 -15.42 -17.34 7.37
C ASP A 4 -14.49 -17.94 6.29
N LEU A 5 -14.79 -19.17 5.85
CA LEU A 5 -13.97 -19.91 4.88
C LEU A 5 -13.85 -19.18 3.53
N ASN A 6 -14.86 -18.41 3.15
CA ASN A 6 -14.86 -17.63 1.91
C ASN A 6 -13.85 -16.48 1.99
N THR A 7 -13.76 -15.82 3.14
CA THR A 7 -12.79 -14.75 3.41
C THR A 7 -11.36 -15.31 3.44
N ILE A 8 -11.15 -16.50 3.99
CA ILE A 8 -9.83 -17.16 3.98
C ILE A 8 -9.42 -17.50 2.55
N ALA A 9 -10.33 -18.10 1.77
CA ALA A 9 -10.08 -18.46 0.38
C ALA A 9 -9.79 -17.22 -0.49
N SER A 10 -10.52 -16.13 -0.28
CA SER A 10 -10.31 -14.87 -1.01
C SER A 10 -8.96 -14.23 -0.66
N HIS A 11 -8.60 -14.19 0.62
CA HIS A 11 -7.29 -13.69 1.08
C HIS A 11 -6.14 -14.50 0.48
N GLN A 12 -6.24 -15.84 0.48
CA GLN A 12 -5.23 -16.70 -0.12
C GLN A 12 -5.14 -16.49 -1.64
N GLY A 13 -6.28 -16.34 -2.32
CA GLY A 13 -6.33 -16.04 -3.74
C GLY A 13 -5.59 -14.73 -4.08
N PHE A 14 -5.89 -13.66 -3.33
CA PHE A 14 -5.21 -12.38 -3.52
C PHE A 14 -3.70 -12.47 -3.25
N GLN A 15 -3.28 -13.15 -2.18
CA GLN A 15 -1.86 -13.34 -1.88
C GLN A 15 -1.14 -14.10 -3.00
N ASN A 16 -1.76 -15.14 -3.56
CA ASN A 16 -1.19 -15.88 -4.67
C ASN A 16 -1.00 -14.97 -5.90
N THR A 17 -1.98 -14.14 -6.23
CA THR A 17 -1.88 -13.15 -7.32
C THR A 17 -0.77 -12.13 -7.05
N LEU A 18 -0.71 -11.59 -5.83
CA LEU A 18 0.31 -10.62 -5.42
C LEU A 18 1.74 -11.16 -5.52
N GLU A 19 1.95 -12.44 -5.24
CA GLU A 19 3.26 -13.08 -5.41
C GLU A 19 3.68 -13.28 -6.87
N GLN A 20 2.75 -13.18 -7.83
CA GLN A 20 3.07 -13.23 -9.27
C GLN A 20 3.39 -11.86 -9.87
N ILE A 21 3.17 -10.76 -9.14
CA ILE A 21 3.47 -9.41 -9.63
C ILE A 21 4.98 -9.26 -9.82
N ASN A 22 5.38 -8.82 -11.02
CA ASN A 22 6.77 -8.61 -11.35
C ASN A 22 7.27 -7.24 -10.85
N PHE A 23 7.84 -7.22 -9.65
CA PHE A 23 8.43 -6.00 -9.08
C PHE A 23 9.81 -5.63 -9.63
N ALA A 24 10.38 -6.34 -10.61
CA ALA A 24 11.71 -6.01 -11.14
C ALA A 24 11.85 -4.56 -11.64
N PRO A 25 10.88 -3.98 -12.37
CA PRO A 25 10.96 -2.57 -12.77
C PRO A 25 10.96 -1.60 -11.57
N VAL A 26 10.24 -1.94 -10.50
CA VAL A 26 10.22 -1.15 -9.26
C VAL A 26 11.58 -1.23 -8.56
N VAL A 27 12.15 -2.42 -8.49
CA VAL A 27 13.51 -2.67 -7.96
C VAL A 27 14.54 -1.85 -8.74
N ASP A 28 14.47 -1.83 -10.07
CA ASP A 28 15.38 -1.06 -10.91
C ASP A 28 15.30 0.45 -10.63
N VAL A 29 14.09 0.98 -10.41
CA VAL A 29 13.90 2.39 -10.03
C VAL A 29 14.48 2.67 -8.63
N LEU A 30 14.20 1.83 -7.64
CA LEU A 30 14.73 1.99 -6.27
C LEU A 30 16.26 1.92 -6.23
N TRP A 31 16.84 1.00 -7.00
CA TRP A 31 18.29 0.87 -7.12
C TRP A 31 18.91 2.08 -7.81
N SER A 32 18.43 2.41 -9.02
CA SER A 32 19.08 3.42 -9.87
C SER A 32 18.85 4.86 -9.43
N LYS A 33 17.66 5.19 -8.92
CA LYS A 33 17.28 6.58 -8.57
C LYS A 33 17.41 6.88 -7.09
N HIS A 34 17.11 5.90 -6.23
CA HIS A 34 17.11 6.09 -4.78
C HIS A 34 18.33 5.49 -4.09
N GLN A 35 19.19 4.76 -4.82
CA GLN A 35 20.42 4.14 -4.30
C GLN A 35 20.16 3.21 -3.12
N TRP A 36 19.00 2.56 -3.10
CA TRP A 36 18.66 1.63 -2.03
C TRP A 36 19.53 0.38 -2.08
N THR A 37 19.94 -0.08 -0.91
CA THR A 37 20.64 -1.36 -0.75
C THR A 37 19.69 -2.54 -1.02
N PRO A 38 20.21 -3.75 -1.32
CA PRO A 38 19.37 -4.93 -1.50
C PRO A 38 18.47 -5.24 -0.29
N LEU A 39 18.96 -4.97 0.92
CA LEU A 39 18.18 -5.16 2.14
C LEU A 39 17.01 -4.18 2.23
N GLN A 40 17.23 -2.90 1.94
CA GLN A 40 16.17 -1.88 1.91
C GLN A 40 15.11 -2.21 0.85
N ILE A 41 15.53 -2.62 -0.35
CA ILE A 41 14.62 -3.04 -1.42
C ILE A 41 13.76 -4.22 -0.96
N LYS A 42 14.37 -5.25 -0.40
CA LYS A 42 13.64 -6.42 0.11
C LYS A 42 12.61 -6.03 1.18
N GLN A 43 13.00 -5.18 2.13
CA GLN A 43 12.12 -4.73 3.22
C GLN A 43 10.97 -3.86 2.69
N GLY A 44 11.26 -2.86 1.85
CA GLY A 44 10.26 -1.97 1.30
C GLY A 44 9.27 -2.67 0.37
N ILE A 45 9.72 -3.63 -0.46
CA ILE A 45 8.81 -4.44 -1.27
C ILE A 45 7.89 -5.29 -0.37
N ASN A 46 8.40 -5.84 0.74
CA ASN A 46 7.57 -6.59 1.67
C ASN A 46 6.51 -5.70 2.36
N GLN A 47 6.89 -4.49 2.80
CA GLN A 47 5.95 -3.52 3.38
C GLN A 47 4.92 -3.04 2.35
N TYR A 48 5.34 -2.83 1.10
CA TYR A 48 4.44 -2.48 0.03
C TYR A 48 3.41 -3.58 -0.27
N LYS A 49 3.84 -4.85 -0.29
CA LYS A 49 2.93 -6.00 -0.39
C LYS A 49 1.91 -6.02 0.76
N GLN A 50 2.34 -5.70 1.98
CA GLN A 50 1.44 -5.59 3.13
C GLN A 50 0.40 -4.47 2.94
N LEU A 51 0.81 -3.31 2.43
CA LEU A 51 -0.10 -2.21 2.10
C LEU A 51 -1.11 -2.61 1.01
N LEU A 52 -0.67 -3.27 -0.07
CA LEU A 52 -1.56 -3.78 -1.12
C LEU A 52 -2.58 -4.78 -0.57
N PHE A 53 -2.15 -5.67 0.34
CA PHE A 53 -3.06 -6.59 1.03
C PHE A 53 -4.08 -5.85 1.91
N LEU A 54 -3.68 -4.80 2.63
CA LEU A 54 -4.63 -4.00 3.41
C LEU A 54 -5.65 -3.27 2.53
N LEU A 55 -5.22 -2.71 1.40
CA LEU A 55 -6.13 -2.10 0.43
C LEU A 55 -7.16 -3.11 -0.11
N TYR A 56 -6.75 -4.36 -0.32
CA TYR A 56 -7.67 -5.44 -0.70
C TYR A 56 -8.67 -5.78 0.41
N CYS A 57 -8.21 -5.93 1.66
CA CYS A 57 -9.09 -6.26 2.79
C CYS A 57 -10.03 -5.12 3.18
N TYR A 58 -9.62 -3.87 2.92
CA TYR A 58 -10.36 -2.66 3.30
C TYR A 58 -10.55 -1.74 2.09
N PRO A 59 -11.30 -2.18 1.06
CA PRO A 59 -11.37 -1.52 -0.24
C PRO A 59 -12.06 -0.14 -0.26
N HIS A 60 -12.61 0.28 0.89
CA HIS A 60 -13.28 1.57 1.11
C HIS A 60 -12.57 2.43 2.15
N GLU A 61 -11.41 2.00 2.66
CA GLU A 61 -10.60 2.75 3.62
C GLU A 61 -9.39 3.38 2.91
N ALA A 62 -9.02 4.59 3.31
CA ALA A 62 -7.71 5.14 2.98
C ALA A 62 -6.65 4.49 3.87
N ILE A 63 -5.49 4.16 3.29
CA ILE A 63 -4.36 3.53 3.96
C ILE A 63 -3.15 4.46 3.86
N VAL A 64 -2.51 4.79 4.99
CA VAL A 64 -1.33 5.66 5.03
C VAL A 64 -0.05 4.81 4.91
N PRO A 65 0.79 5.02 3.87
CA PRO A 65 2.08 4.32 3.77
C PRO A 65 3.09 4.81 4.80
N ASP A 66 4.06 3.97 5.16
CA ASP A 66 5.30 4.43 5.81
C ASP A 66 6.31 4.97 4.77
N ARG A 67 7.53 5.33 5.19
CA ARG A 67 8.51 6.04 4.34
C ARG A 67 8.98 5.24 3.19
N GLU A 68 9.33 4.01 3.51
CA GLU A 68 9.90 3.09 2.57
C GLU A 68 8.79 2.68 1.61
N THR A 69 7.59 2.39 2.12
CA THR A 69 6.44 2.04 1.28
C THR A 69 6.03 3.18 0.34
N ASP A 70 6.02 4.44 0.81
CA ASP A 70 5.73 5.62 0.00
C ASP A 70 6.69 5.76 -1.18
N GLN A 71 7.99 5.58 -0.95
CA GLN A 71 8.99 5.55 -2.01
C GLN A 71 8.80 4.38 -2.98
N VAL A 72 8.42 3.20 -2.48
CA VAL A 72 8.13 2.03 -3.33
C VAL A 72 6.90 2.29 -4.20
N ILE A 73 5.85 2.92 -3.66
CA ILE A 73 4.66 3.33 -4.42
C ILE A 73 5.05 4.32 -5.52
N HIS A 74 5.87 5.32 -5.21
CA HIS A 74 6.37 6.26 -6.22
C HIS A 74 7.18 5.57 -7.32
N ALA A 75 8.06 4.63 -6.93
CA ALA A 75 8.79 3.82 -7.88
C ALA A 75 7.84 3.01 -8.76
N HIS A 76 6.79 2.41 -8.19
CA HIS A 76 5.80 1.66 -8.94
C HIS A 76 4.99 2.55 -9.89
N ILE A 77 4.44 3.68 -9.44
CA ILE A 77 3.71 4.64 -10.30
C ILE A 77 4.58 5.08 -11.49
N SER A 78 5.89 5.23 -11.29
CA SER A 78 6.80 5.64 -12.36
C SER A 78 7.01 4.60 -13.47
N THR A 79 6.56 3.35 -13.28
CA THR A 79 6.54 2.29 -14.33
C THR A 79 5.35 2.41 -15.28
N LYS A 80 4.39 3.32 -15.00
CA LYS A 80 3.24 3.68 -15.85
C LYS A 80 2.34 2.49 -16.22
N ASP A 81 2.52 1.91 -17.41
CA ASP A 81 1.64 0.88 -17.96
C ASP A 81 1.63 -0.38 -17.09
N GLN A 82 2.79 -0.75 -16.52
CA GLN A 82 2.89 -1.86 -15.58
C GLN A 82 2.09 -1.59 -14.31
N TYR A 83 2.17 -0.37 -13.76
CA TYR A 83 1.40 0.01 -12.58
C TYR A 83 -0.11 -0.10 -12.82
N MET A 84 -0.59 0.37 -13.97
CA MET A 84 -2.01 0.27 -14.33
C MET A 84 -2.44 -1.20 -14.49
N ALA A 85 -1.64 -2.01 -15.17
CA ALA A 85 -1.92 -3.44 -15.35
C ALA A 85 -1.92 -4.21 -14.02
N ASP A 86 -0.98 -3.91 -13.11
CA ASP A 86 -0.91 -4.55 -11.79
C ASP A 86 -2.10 -4.16 -10.91
N CYS A 87 -2.55 -2.89 -10.96
CA CYS A 87 -3.75 -2.47 -10.25
C CYS A 87 -5.01 -3.16 -10.78
N GLU A 88 -5.12 -3.34 -12.09
CA GLU A 88 -6.22 -4.08 -12.71
C GLU A 88 -6.21 -5.54 -12.27
N VAL A 89 -5.06 -6.20 -12.31
CA VAL A 89 -4.90 -7.61 -11.90
C VAL A 89 -5.21 -7.81 -10.42
N LEU A 90 -4.76 -6.89 -9.56
CA LEU A 90 -4.90 -7.04 -8.10
C LEU A 90 -6.28 -6.64 -7.59
N PHE A 91 -6.84 -5.55 -8.13
CA PHE A 91 -8.01 -4.91 -7.54
C PHE A 91 -9.18 -4.75 -8.50
N ASN A 92 -8.95 -4.93 -9.81
CA ASN A 92 -9.90 -4.53 -10.86
C ASN A 92 -10.39 -3.10 -10.66
N ARG A 93 -9.53 -2.23 -10.11
CA ARG A 93 -9.82 -0.85 -9.67
C ARG A 93 -8.55 -0.03 -9.73
N ALA A 94 -8.69 1.27 -9.97
CA ALA A 94 -7.57 2.19 -9.87
C ALA A 94 -7.13 2.37 -8.40
N LEU A 95 -5.86 2.14 -8.13
CA LEU A 95 -5.21 2.57 -6.90
C LEU A 95 -4.75 4.02 -7.07
N GLU A 96 -5.21 4.90 -6.20
CA GLU A 96 -4.74 6.28 -6.13
C GLU A 96 -3.83 6.49 -4.94
N HIS A 97 -2.78 7.25 -5.16
CA HIS A 97 -1.86 7.69 -4.14
C HIS A 97 -1.79 9.22 -4.17
N GLU A 98 -2.06 9.86 -3.03
CA GLU A 98 -2.05 11.32 -2.90
C GLU A 98 -0.98 11.75 -1.90
N GLN A 99 -0.09 12.63 -2.36
CA GLN A 99 0.96 13.26 -1.56
C GLN A 99 0.41 14.50 -0.86
N GLY A 100 0.73 14.68 0.42
CA GLY A 100 0.39 15.90 1.16
C GLY A 100 -0.90 15.81 1.97
N PHE A 101 -1.49 14.62 2.09
CA PHE A 101 -2.59 14.38 3.03
C PHE A 101 -2.15 14.64 4.47
N GLY A 102 -2.77 15.62 5.11
CA GLY A 102 -2.39 16.11 6.43
C GLY A 102 -1.66 17.45 6.44
N THR A 103 -1.44 18.07 5.28
CA THR A 103 -0.75 19.36 5.15
C THR A 103 -1.68 20.56 4.95
N ARG A 104 -2.97 20.34 4.66
CA ARG A 104 -3.94 21.38 4.24
C ARG A 104 -4.68 21.99 5.44
N GLY A 105 -3.94 22.31 6.50
CA GLY A 105 -4.45 22.86 7.75
C GLY A 105 -4.99 21.82 8.74
N ASN A 106 -5.51 22.30 9.88
CA ASN A 106 -5.77 21.45 11.05
C ASN A 106 -6.79 20.32 10.81
N ILE A 107 -7.83 20.56 10.00
CA ILE A 107 -8.86 19.54 9.73
C ILE A 107 -8.25 18.37 8.94
N ASP A 108 -7.46 18.68 7.91
CA ASP A 108 -6.76 17.70 7.09
C ASP A 108 -5.73 16.93 7.91
N GLN A 109 -4.96 17.63 8.75
CA GLN A 109 -4.02 17.02 9.67
C GLN A 109 -4.67 16.02 10.63
N LEU A 110 -5.81 16.38 11.22
CA LEU A 110 -6.55 15.48 12.12
C LEU A 110 -7.11 14.26 11.38
N ALA A 111 -7.62 14.44 10.15
CA ALA A 111 -8.08 13.35 9.31
C ALA A 111 -6.95 12.38 8.96
N TRP A 112 -5.77 12.92 8.64
CA TRP A 112 -4.57 12.12 8.39
C TRP A 112 -4.10 11.36 9.61
N LEU A 113 -3.98 12.00 10.78
CA LEU A 113 -3.59 11.33 12.03
C LEU A 113 -4.57 10.20 12.40
N TYR A 114 -5.87 10.44 12.24
CA TYR A 114 -6.89 9.42 12.47
C TYR A 114 -6.72 8.23 11.52
N THR A 115 -6.50 8.51 10.22
CA THR A 115 -6.29 7.48 9.19
C THR A 115 -5.00 6.70 9.44
N PHE A 116 -3.92 7.38 9.78
CA PHE A 116 -2.64 6.77 10.16
C PHE A 116 -2.81 5.80 11.33
N HIS A 117 -3.45 6.22 12.42
CA HIS A 117 -3.71 5.34 13.57
C HIS A 117 -4.64 4.17 13.24
N ARG A 118 -5.52 4.31 12.25
CA ARG A 118 -6.31 3.18 11.74
C ARG A 118 -5.43 2.21 10.96
N THR A 119 -4.62 2.70 10.03
CA THR A 119 -3.68 1.87 9.26
C THR A 119 -2.76 1.08 10.18
N GLN A 120 -2.17 1.71 11.21
CA GLN A 120 -1.31 1.02 12.15
C GLN A 120 -2.03 -0.09 12.92
N ARG A 121 -3.29 0.12 13.30
CA ARG A 121 -4.10 -0.94 13.92
C ARG A 121 -4.35 -2.10 12.97
N ARG A 122 -4.56 -1.84 11.67
CA ARG A 122 -4.71 -2.91 10.66
C ARG A 122 -3.42 -3.70 10.47
N ILE A 123 -2.28 -3.02 10.39
CA ILE A 123 -0.96 -3.66 10.28
C ILE A 123 -0.71 -4.59 11.48
N ALA A 124 -0.91 -4.09 12.70
CA ALA A 124 -0.72 -4.87 13.91
C ALA A 124 -1.65 -6.09 13.99
N GLN A 125 -2.91 -5.93 13.59
CA GLN A 125 -3.89 -7.03 13.56
C GLN A 125 -3.54 -8.10 12.52
N GLN A 126 -3.04 -7.69 11.36
CA GLN A 126 -2.86 -8.59 10.22
C GLN A 126 -1.48 -9.25 10.17
N PHE A 127 -0.44 -8.52 10.59
CA PHE A 127 0.96 -8.94 10.40
C PHE A 127 1.72 -9.09 11.73
N HIS A 128 1.07 -8.84 12.86
CA HIS A 128 1.69 -8.91 14.19
C HIS A 128 2.95 -8.03 14.31
N GLN A 129 2.94 -6.87 13.64
CA GLN A 129 4.02 -5.90 13.64
C GLN A 129 3.67 -4.73 14.56
N GLU A 130 4.70 -4.15 15.18
CA GLU A 130 4.56 -2.93 15.96
C GLU A 130 4.34 -1.72 15.04
N PRO A 131 3.49 -0.75 15.44
CA PRO A 131 3.32 0.49 14.71
C PRO A 131 4.64 1.24 14.53
N THR A 132 4.95 1.62 13.30
CA THR A 132 6.03 2.57 13.05
C THR A 132 5.61 3.97 13.53
N LEU A 133 6.50 4.70 14.19
CA LEU A 133 6.20 6.07 14.67
C LEU A 133 6.43 7.14 13.60
N TRP A 134 6.60 6.73 12.35
CA TRP A 134 6.98 7.64 11.28
C TRP A 134 5.74 8.18 10.56
N LEU A 135 5.60 9.50 10.61
CA LEU A 135 4.46 10.22 10.09
C LEU A 135 4.82 10.85 8.75
N HIS A 136 4.25 10.33 7.67
CA HIS A 136 4.34 10.93 6.35
C HIS A 136 2.99 11.32 5.80
N PRO A 137 2.83 12.58 5.38
CA PRO A 137 1.61 13.05 4.75
C PRO A 137 1.36 12.39 3.40
N ALA A 138 0.62 11.27 3.40
CA ALA A 138 0.15 10.60 2.21
C ALA A 138 -1.02 9.66 2.53
N TYR A 139 -1.79 9.29 1.51
CA TYR A 139 -2.63 8.09 1.59
C TYR A 139 -2.70 7.36 0.26
N CYS A 140 -3.19 6.13 0.34
CA CYS A 140 -3.57 5.28 -0.76
C CYS A 140 -5.04 4.90 -0.63
N VAL A 141 -5.79 4.91 -1.73
CA VAL A 141 -7.19 4.48 -1.77
C VAL A 141 -7.51 3.77 -3.09
N LEU A 142 -8.37 2.75 -3.05
CA LEU A 142 -8.94 2.21 -4.28
C LEU A 142 -10.13 3.07 -4.69
N ARG A 143 -10.12 3.61 -5.90
CA ARG A 143 -11.28 4.35 -6.42
C ARG A 143 -12.41 3.41 -6.78
N PRO A 144 -13.68 3.75 -6.46
CA PRO A 144 -14.81 2.97 -6.95
C PRO A 144 -14.84 3.00 -8.49
N GLU A 145 -15.40 1.95 -9.08
CA GLU A 145 -15.65 1.92 -10.53
C GLU A 145 -16.38 3.21 -10.96
N PRO A 146 -16.01 3.81 -12.10
CA PRO A 146 -16.81 4.89 -12.66
C PRO A 146 -18.25 4.38 -12.85
N THR A 147 -19.21 5.13 -12.31
CA THR A 147 -20.65 4.84 -12.44
C THR A 147 -21.16 5.14 -13.83
#